data_AF-A0AA40TW94-F1
#
_entry.id   AF-A0AA40TW94-F1
#
_cell.length_a   1.000
_cell.length_b   1.000
_cell.length_c   1.000
_cell.angle_alpha   90.00
_cell.angle_beta   90.00
_cell.angle_gamma   90.00
#
_symmetry.space_group_name_H-M   'P 1'
#
loop_
_entity.id
_entity.type
_entity.pdbx_description
1 polymer ?
#
loop_
_entity_poly.entity_id
_entity_poly.type
_entity_poly.pdbx_seq_one_letter_code
_entity_poly.pdbx_strand_id
1 'polypeptide(L)'
;MTAQRRPAAPADRGRAPVRGVRLKLCVFVLLCAMPVYGLASLWITQGTMIPAIVLVVMSLLAFVLYRSDKRQAGSGGQRTPENVLHTVELLGGWPGALLAQQMFRHKTRKVPFQVVFWLIVLAHQAFWIDWLFLGKRLLQAVPWSL
;
A
#
# COMPACT_ATOMS: atom_id res chain seq x y z
N MET A 1 17.03 -60.00 -8.29
CA MET A 1 16.59 -58.98 -9.27
C MET A 1 15.64 -58.02 -8.57
N THR A 2 16.19 -56.94 -8.00
CA THR A 2 15.43 -55.96 -7.21
C THR A 2 14.95 -54.85 -8.14
N ALA A 3 13.65 -54.80 -8.39
CA ALA A 3 13.05 -53.79 -9.28
C ALA A 3 13.18 -52.39 -8.66
N GLN A 4 14.08 -51.59 -9.21
CA GLN A 4 14.31 -50.20 -8.81
C GLN A 4 13.10 -49.35 -9.23
N ARG A 5 12.21 -49.04 -8.27
CA ARG A 5 11.11 -48.09 -8.48
C ARG A 5 11.68 -46.71 -8.80
N ARG A 6 11.49 -46.24 -10.04
CA ARG A 6 11.77 -44.86 -10.45
C ARG A 6 10.91 -43.90 -9.60
N PRO A 7 11.49 -42.83 -9.02
CA PRO A 7 10.68 -41.78 -8.40
C PRO A 7 9.83 -41.11 -9.48
N ALA A 8 8.51 -41.03 -9.25
CA ALA A 8 7.58 -40.31 -10.11
C ALA A 8 8.00 -38.83 -10.20
N ALA A 9 8.06 -38.30 -11.41
CA ALA A 9 8.33 -36.87 -11.62
C ALA A 9 7.31 -36.03 -10.85
N PRO A 10 7.73 -34.92 -10.20
CA PRO A 10 6.80 -34.06 -9.48
C PRO A 10 5.80 -33.49 -10.48
N ALA A 11 4.51 -33.77 -10.26
CA ALA A 11 3.43 -33.19 -11.04
C ALA A 11 3.56 -31.67 -11.03
N ASP A 12 3.76 -31.08 -12.21
CA ASP A 12 3.73 -29.64 -12.42
C ASP A 12 2.34 -29.13 -12.05
N ARG A 13 2.17 -28.73 -10.78
CA ARG A 13 0.98 -28.04 -10.31
C ARG A 13 1.03 -26.65 -10.93
N GLY A 14 0.55 -26.55 -12.17
CA GLY A 14 0.34 -25.29 -12.87
C GLY A 14 -0.29 -24.30 -11.88
N ARG A 15 0.43 -23.19 -11.64
CA ARG A 15 -0.01 -22.15 -10.71
C ARG A 15 -1.42 -21.73 -11.13
N ALA A 16 -2.42 -22.15 -10.37
CA ALA A 16 -3.80 -21.73 -10.59
C ALA A 16 -3.83 -20.20 -10.73
N PRO A 17 -4.49 -19.65 -11.77
CA PRO A 17 -4.56 -18.21 -11.97
C PRO A 17 -5.09 -17.56 -10.70
N VAL A 18 -4.42 -16.49 -10.28
CA VAL A 18 -4.73 -15.79 -9.03
C VAL A 18 -6.13 -15.19 -9.17
N ARG A 19 -7.13 -15.84 -8.57
CA ARG A 19 -8.53 -15.44 -8.66
C ARG A 19 -8.69 -14.00 -8.14
N GLY A 20 -9.36 -13.14 -8.90
CA GLY A 20 -9.73 -11.77 -8.47
C GLY A 20 -8.67 -10.67 -8.66
N VAL A 21 -7.64 -10.85 -9.50
CA VAL A 21 -6.65 -9.80 -9.81
C VAL A 21 -7.32 -8.54 -10.38
N ARG A 22 -8.29 -8.69 -11.29
CA ARG A 22 -9.03 -7.56 -11.87
C ARG A 22 -9.73 -6.73 -10.80
N LEU A 23 -10.43 -7.38 -9.87
CA LEU A 23 -11.10 -6.70 -8.76
C LEU A 23 -10.11 -5.94 -7.88
N LYS A 24 -8.97 -6.56 -7.51
CA LYS A 24 -7.93 -5.91 -6.71
C LYS A 24 -7.35 -4.68 -7.41
N LEU A 25 -7.17 -4.76 -8.73
CA LEU A 25 -6.71 -3.64 -9.53
C LEU A 25 -7.76 -2.53 -9.59
N CYS A 26 -9.04 -2.88 -9.80
CA CYS A 26 -10.14 -1.89 -9.77
C CYS A 26 -10.20 -1.17 -8.42
N VAL A 27 -10.14 -1.89 -7.30
CA VAL A 27 -10.11 -1.29 -5.96
C VAL A 27 -8.89 -0.38 -5.80
N PHE A 28 -7.71 -0.82 -6.25
CA PHE A 28 -6.50 0.01 -6.19
C PHE A 28 -6.65 1.31 -6.99
N VAL A 29 -7.14 1.22 -8.23
CA VAL A 29 -7.38 2.39 -9.10
C VAL A 29 -8.40 3.32 -8.45
N LEU A 30 -9.49 2.80 -7.89
CA LEU A 30 -10.51 3.59 -7.21
C LEU A 30 -9.93 4.33 -5.98
N LEU A 31 -9.13 3.64 -5.17
CA LEU A 31 -8.50 4.25 -4.00
C LEU A 31 -7.53 5.38 -4.41
N CYS A 32 -6.75 5.18 -5.48
CA CYS A 32 -5.78 6.16 -5.97
C CYS A 32 -6.43 7.34 -6.73
N ALA A 33 -7.59 7.14 -7.38
CA ALA A 33 -8.24 8.15 -8.19
C ALA A 33 -8.55 9.42 -7.37
N MET A 34 -8.98 9.25 -6.12
CA MET A 34 -9.37 10.36 -5.27
C MET A 34 -8.20 11.26 -4.85
N PRO A 35 -7.09 10.74 -4.26
CA PRO A 35 -5.89 11.53 -4.02
C PRO A 35 -5.33 12.17 -5.29
N VAL A 36 -5.32 11.46 -6.42
CA VAL A 36 -4.81 12.00 -7.69
C VAL A 36 -5.65 13.18 -8.16
N TYR A 37 -6.98 13.08 -8.09
CA TYR A 37 -7.87 14.18 -8.40
C TYR A 37 -7.66 15.38 -7.48
N GLY A 38 -7.52 15.14 -6.17
CA GLY A 38 -7.20 16.18 -5.21
C GLY A 38 -5.88 16.88 -5.48
N LEU A 39 -4.82 16.12 -5.79
CA LEU A 39 -3.53 16.68 -6.19
C LEU A 39 -3.60 17.49 -7.48
N ALA A 40 -4.32 16.99 -8.49
CA ALA A 40 -4.53 17.71 -9.75
C ALA A 40 -5.28 19.03 -9.53
N SER A 41 -6.31 19.03 -8.68
CA SER A 41 -7.04 20.25 -8.32
C SER A 41 -6.15 21.29 -7.64
N LEU A 42 -5.25 20.87 -6.73
CA LEU A 42 -4.29 21.76 -6.07
C LEU A 42 -3.28 22.33 -7.05
N TRP A 43 -2.78 21.50 -7.97
CA TRP A 43 -1.85 21.96 -8.99
C TRP A 43 -2.50 22.98 -9.94
N ILE A 44 -3.74 22.77 -10.36
CA ILE A 44 -4.46 23.69 -11.26
C ILE A 44 -4.82 25.00 -10.54
N THR A 45 -5.25 24.93 -9.27
CA THR A 45 -5.73 26.12 -8.53
C THR A 45 -4.62 26.93 -7.87
N GLN A 46 -3.58 26.28 -7.34
CA GLN A 46 -2.54 26.91 -6.53
C GLN A 46 -1.12 26.74 -7.11
N GLY A 47 -0.95 25.93 -8.16
CA GLY A 47 0.36 25.66 -8.78
C GLY A 47 1.30 24.81 -7.91
N THR A 48 0.87 24.34 -6.74
CA THR A 48 1.73 23.63 -5.80
C THR A 48 1.94 22.17 -6.21
N MET A 49 3.19 21.77 -6.46
CA MET A 49 3.55 20.38 -6.80
C MET A 49 4.00 19.54 -5.60
N ILE A 50 4.28 20.19 -4.45
CA ILE A 50 4.82 19.54 -3.25
C ILE A 50 4.05 18.27 -2.83
N PRO A 51 2.71 18.29 -2.66
CA PRO A 51 2.01 17.10 -2.17
C PRO A 51 2.04 15.95 -3.19
N ALA A 52 2.13 16.25 -4.49
CA ALA A 52 2.28 15.22 -5.52
C ALA A 52 3.65 14.57 -5.47
N ILE A 53 4.71 15.37 -5.28
CA ILE A 53 6.07 14.88 -5.10
C ILE A 53 6.15 13.99 -3.85
N VAL A 54 5.57 14.43 -2.72
CA VAL A 54 5.54 13.64 -1.48
C VAL A 54 4.84 12.31 -1.71
N LEU A 55 3.68 12.28 -2.36
CA LEU A 55 2.95 11.04 -2.65
C LEU A 55 3.81 10.06 -3.46
N VAL A 56 4.48 10.53 -4.51
CA VAL A 56 5.33 9.71 -5.38
C VAL A 56 6.55 9.19 -4.64
N VAL A 57 7.29 10.08 -3.97
CA VAL A 57 8.52 9.73 -3.24
C VAL A 57 8.23 8.76 -2.10
N MET A 58 7.20 9.03 -1.30
CA MET A 58 6.82 8.15 -0.19
C MET A 58 6.28 6.81 -0.70
N SER A 59 5.57 6.78 -1.82
CA SER A 59 5.12 5.52 -2.45
C SER A 59 6.31 4.67 -2.90
N LEU A 60 7.30 5.28 -3.55
CA LEU A 60 8.52 4.59 -3.96
C LEU A 60 9.31 4.08 -2.74
N LEU A 61 9.47 4.92 -1.72
CA LEU A 61 10.14 4.56 -0.47
C LEU A 61 9.44 3.36 0.20
N ALA A 62 8.11 3.41 0.35
CA ALA A 62 7.32 2.31 0.89
C ALA A 62 7.55 1.03 0.09
N PHE A 63 7.48 1.10 -1.23
CA PHE A 63 7.68 -0.07 -2.09
C PHE A 63 9.07 -0.71 -1.88
N VAL A 64 10.12 0.11 -1.79
CA VAL A 64 11.50 -0.37 -1.55
C VAL A 64 11.62 -0.99 -0.16
N LEU A 65 11.08 -0.36 0.88
CA LEU A 65 11.10 -0.89 2.25
C LEU A 65 10.41 -2.26 2.33
N TYR A 66 9.24 -2.41 1.72
CA TYR A 66 8.54 -3.69 1.67
C TYR A 66 9.32 -4.77 0.92
N ARG A 67 9.97 -4.40 -0.20
CA ARG A 67 10.83 -5.33 -0.95
C ARG A 67 12.02 -5.77 -0.10
N SER A 68 12.65 -4.84 0.62
CA SER A 68 13.77 -5.12 1.52
C SER A 68 13.34 -6.03 2.66
N ASP A 69 12.23 -5.72 3.34
CA ASP A 69 11.70 -6.54 4.43
C ASP A 69 11.38 -7.97 3.98
N LYS A 70 10.82 -8.13 2.77
CA LYS A 70 10.57 -9.46 2.19
C LYS A 70 11.86 -10.25 1.96
N ARG A 71 12.91 -9.61 1.45
CA ARG A 71 14.21 -10.26 1.22
C ARG A 71 14.82 -10.72 2.54
N GLN A 72 14.82 -9.84 3.54
CA GLN A 72 15.40 -10.12 4.85
C GLN A 72 14.63 -11.21 5.60
N ALA A 73 13.31 -11.29 5.42
CA ALA A 73 12.51 -12.39 5.98
C ALA A 73 12.87 -13.78 5.44
N GLY A 74 13.39 -13.87 4.21
CA GLY A 74 13.82 -15.13 3.59
C GLY A 74 15.28 -15.51 3.89
N SER A 75 16.14 -14.53 4.18
CA SER A 75 17.57 -14.73 4.41
C SER A 75 17.98 -14.70 5.89
N GLY A 76 17.03 -14.62 6.81
CA GLY A 76 17.31 -14.48 8.26
C GLY A 76 17.88 -13.11 8.66
N GLY A 77 17.73 -12.09 7.81
CA GLY A 77 18.19 -10.73 8.09
C GLY A 77 17.31 -9.96 9.07
N GLN A 78 17.70 -8.73 9.38
CA GLN A 78 16.98 -7.88 10.34
C GLN A 78 15.66 -7.37 9.76
N ARG A 79 14.53 -7.75 10.37
CA ARG A 79 13.22 -7.32 9.86
C ARG A 79 13.00 -5.82 10.06
N THR A 80 12.33 -5.18 9.11
CA THR A 80 11.94 -3.77 9.24
C THR A 80 10.81 -3.68 10.28
N PRO A 81 10.96 -2.84 11.32
CA PRO A 81 9.93 -2.73 12.35
C PRO A 81 8.66 -2.09 11.77
N GLU A 82 7.50 -2.51 12.27
CA GLU A 82 6.20 -2.21 11.65
C GLU A 82 5.82 -0.74 11.76
N ASN A 83 6.27 -0.08 12.82
CA ASN A 83 6.11 1.36 13.01
C ASN A 83 6.73 2.15 11.84
N VAL A 84 7.92 1.77 11.35
CA VAL A 84 8.57 2.46 10.22
C VAL A 84 7.73 2.33 8.95
N LEU A 85 7.18 1.13 8.69
CA LEU A 85 6.31 0.91 7.54
C LEU A 85 5.04 1.76 7.63
N HIS A 86 4.38 1.76 8.79
CA HIS A 86 3.17 2.56 9.04
C HIS A 86 3.45 4.07 9.00
N THR A 87 4.60 4.54 9.46
CA THR A 87 4.98 5.95 9.34
C THR A 87 5.11 6.37 7.88
N VAL A 88 5.79 5.57 7.04
CA VAL A 88 5.93 5.90 5.61
C VAL A 88 4.58 5.83 4.90
N GLU A 89 3.72 4.85 5.26
CA GLU A 89 2.35 4.77 4.76
C GLU A 89 1.53 6.01 5.14
N LEU A 90 1.65 6.47 6.39
CA LEU A 90 0.97 7.64 6.92
C LEU A 90 1.42 8.95 6.24
N LEU A 91 2.68 9.04 5.84
CA LEU A 91 3.22 10.19 5.09
C LEU A 91 2.85 10.20 3.60
N GLY A 92 1.97 9.29 3.15
CA GLY A 92 1.51 9.21 1.75
C GLY A 92 2.10 8.03 0.97
N GLY A 93 2.85 7.13 1.61
CA GLY A 93 3.43 5.96 0.97
C GLY A 93 2.47 4.77 0.78
N TRP A 94 1.24 4.88 1.28
CA TRP A 94 0.27 3.79 1.26
C TRP A 94 -0.03 3.20 -0.14
N PRO A 95 -0.03 3.95 -1.27
CA PRO A 95 -0.26 3.35 -2.59
C PRO A 95 0.88 2.38 -2.98
N GLY A 96 2.12 2.82 -2.77
CA GLY A 96 3.31 1.99 -3.01
C GLY A 96 3.39 0.79 -2.07
N ALA A 97 3.00 0.96 -0.80
CA ALA A 97 2.87 -0.12 0.17
C ALA A 97 1.83 -1.16 -0.27
N LEU A 98 0.63 -0.72 -0.68
CA LEU A 98 -0.43 -1.61 -1.15
C LEU A 98 -0.01 -2.43 -2.38
N LEU A 99 0.66 -1.77 -3.33
CA LEU A 99 1.22 -2.43 -4.51
C LEU A 99 2.28 -3.48 -4.12
N ALA A 100 3.20 -3.12 -3.21
CA ALA A 100 4.24 -4.02 -2.72
C ALA A 100 3.66 -5.22 -1.94
N GLN A 101 2.65 -5.00 -1.10
CA GLN A 101 1.93 -6.06 -0.38
C GLN A 101 1.32 -7.08 -1.34
N GLN A 102 0.66 -6.62 -2.41
CA GLN A 102 0.04 -7.48 -3.41
C GLN A 102 1.08 -8.23 -4.25
N MET A 103 2.15 -7.53 -4.68
CA MET A 103 3.20 -8.10 -5.53
C MET A 103 4.04 -9.15 -4.78
N PHE A 104 4.47 -8.84 -3.56
CA PHE A 104 5.34 -9.72 -2.77
C PHE A 104 4.55 -10.69 -1.87
N ARG A 105 3.22 -10.54 -1.83
CA ARG A 105 2.31 -11.27 -0.93
C ARG A 105 2.80 -11.26 0.51
N HIS A 106 3.34 -10.12 0.93
CA HIS A 106 3.98 -9.92 2.22
C HIS A 106 3.08 -9.05 3.10
N LYS A 107 2.94 -9.43 4.38
CA LYS A 107 2.07 -8.74 5.37
C LYS A 107 0.59 -8.60 4.99
N THR A 108 0.10 -9.39 4.03
CA THR A 108 -1.32 -9.40 3.60
C THR A 108 -2.25 -10.19 4.52
N ARG A 109 -1.72 -11.13 5.32
CA ARG A 109 -2.51 -11.99 6.23
C ARG A 109 -2.38 -11.63 7.71
N LYS A 110 -1.48 -10.70 8.06
CA LYS A 110 -1.27 -10.30 9.45
C LYS A 110 -2.33 -9.28 9.84
N VAL A 111 -3.40 -9.73 10.51
CA VAL A 111 -4.57 -8.90 10.84
C VAL A 111 -4.21 -7.60 11.55
N PRO A 112 -3.39 -7.58 12.63
CA PRO A 112 -3.06 -6.33 13.30
C PRO A 112 -2.39 -5.30 12.37
N PHE A 113 -1.50 -5.77 11.50
CA PHE A 113 -0.82 -4.93 10.52
C PHE A 113 -1.81 -4.36 9.49
N GLN A 114 -2.71 -5.20 8.98
CA GLN A 114 -3.72 -4.78 8.01
C GLN A 114 -4.72 -3.79 8.60
N VAL A 115 -5.11 -3.94 9.87
CA VAL A 115 -5.99 -2.98 10.55
C VAL A 115 -5.36 -1.58 10.55
N VAL A 116 -4.12 -1.45 11.01
CA VAL A 116 -3.43 -0.15 11.05
C VAL A 116 -3.25 0.41 9.63
N PHE A 117 -2.84 -0.43 8.68
CA PHE A 117 -2.72 -0.05 7.27
C PHE A 117 -4.03 0.53 6.70
N TRP A 118 -5.16 -0.16 6.90
CA TRP A 118 -6.45 0.30 6.38
C TRP A 118 -6.97 1.54 7.11
N LEU A 119 -6.69 1.71 8.41
CA LEU A 119 -6.96 2.96 9.12
C LEU A 119 -6.21 4.14 8.50
N ILE A 120 -4.94 3.94 8.13
CA ILE A 120 -4.14 4.97 7.44
C ILE A 120 -4.74 5.31 6.07
N VAL A 121 -5.13 4.31 5.28
CA VAL A 121 -5.78 4.55 3.98
C VAL A 121 -7.08 5.32 4.17
N LEU A 122 -7.94 4.91 5.11
CA LEU A 122 -9.19 5.59 5.40
C LEU A 122 -8.98 7.03 5.86
N ALA A 123 -7.96 7.29 6.69
CA ALA A 123 -7.60 8.65 7.10
C ALA A 123 -7.22 9.53 5.90
N HIS A 124 -6.44 9.01 4.95
CA HIS A 124 -6.11 9.73 3.71
C HIS A 124 -7.36 10.01 2.87
N GLN A 125 -8.23 9.03 2.71
CA GLN A 125 -9.47 9.23 1.95
C GLN A 125 -10.36 10.28 2.62
N ALA A 126 -10.52 10.22 3.94
CA ALA A 126 -11.29 11.21 4.71
C ALA A 126 -10.71 12.63 4.55
N PHE A 127 -9.38 12.77 4.60
CA PHE A 127 -8.71 14.05 4.35
C PHE A 127 -9.03 14.61 2.97
N TRP A 128 -8.90 13.80 1.91
CA TRP A 128 -9.20 14.24 0.55
C TRP A 128 -10.68 14.53 0.33
N ILE A 129 -11.58 13.77 0.97
CA ILE A 129 -13.02 14.03 0.96
C ILE A 129 -13.31 15.40 1.58
N ASP A 130 -12.78 15.68 2.78
CA ASP A 130 -13.02 16.94 3.48
C ASP A 130 -12.48 18.14 2.68
N TRP A 131 -11.27 18.00 2.13
CA TRP A 131 -10.65 19.05 1.33
C TRP A 131 -11.45 19.39 0.07
N LEU A 132 -11.90 18.37 -0.67
CA LEU A 132 -12.55 18.54 -1.96
C LEU A 132 -14.03 18.92 -1.87
N PHE A 133 -14.77 18.29 -0.94
CA PHE A 133 -16.23 18.39 -0.92
C PHE A 133 -16.77 19.21 0.25
N LEU A 134 -16.09 19.19 1.40
CA LEU A 134 -16.55 19.89 2.60
C LEU A 134 -15.87 21.23 2.82
N GLY A 135 -14.93 21.63 1.95
CA GLY A 135 -14.26 22.92 2.03
C GLY A 135 -13.43 23.08 3.31
N LYS A 136 -12.80 21.98 3.79
CA LYS A 136 -12.00 21.93 5.03
C LYS A 136 -12.82 22.03 6.32
N ARG A 137 -14.13 21.77 6.29
CA ARG A 137 -15.00 21.89 7.48
C ARG A 137 -14.61 20.93 8.60
N LEU A 138 -14.23 19.68 8.32
CA LEU A 138 -13.73 18.79 9.37
C LEU A 138 -12.41 19.30 9.94
N LEU A 139 -11.48 19.76 9.09
CA LEU A 139 -10.21 20.34 9.54
C LEU A 139 -10.38 21.63 10.36
N GLN A 140 -11.47 22.38 10.17
CA GLN A 140 -11.81 23.57 10.96
C GLN A 140 -12.60 23.24 12.23
N ALA A 141 -13.34 22.13 12.23
CA ALA A 141 -14.09 21.65 13.39
C ALA A 141 -13.18 21.04 14.46
N VAL A 142 -11.95 20.66 14.12
CA VAL A 142 -10.93 20.31 15.11
C VAL A 142 -10.39 21.61 15.70
N PRO A 143 -10.61 21.90 17.00
CA PRO A 143 -10.08 23.10 17.61
C PRO A 143 -8.56 22.96 17.73
N TRP A 144 -7.82 23.67 16.88
CA TRP A 144 -6.36 23.78 16.96
C TRP A 144 -5.88 24.67 18.13
N SER A 145 -6.77 24.98 19.08
CA SER A 145 -6.52 25.83 20.24
C SER A 145 -6.15 25.01 21.48
N LEU A 146 -5.10 24.20 21.38
CA LEU A 146 -4.44 23.54 22.51
C LEU A 146 -2.96 23.91 22.53
#